data_AF-A0A1A8KRV6-F1
#
_entry.id   AF-A0A1A8KRV6-F1
#
_cell.length_a   1.000
_cell.length_b   1.000
_cell.length_c   1.000
_cell.angle_alpha   90.00
_cell.angle_beta   90.00
_cell.angle_gamma   90.00
#
_symmetry.space_group_name_H-M   'P 1'
#
loop_
_entity.id
_entity.type
_entity.pdbx_description
1 polymer ?
#
loop_
_entity_poly.entity_id
_entity_poly.type
_entity_poly.pdbx_seq_one_letter_code
_entity_poly.pdbx_strand_id
1 'polypeptide(L)' 'TEFLSTTQRDFCAQGFVPCRLRTAKDRDYKTEQAITFWSQNYQKVQGVTPIRNPNAPFKKSTLFSKPISEQLDDF' A
#
# COMPACT_ATOMS: atom_id res chain seq x y z
N THR A 1 -45.02 -8.77 -10.22
CA THR A 1 -44.03 -8.23 -11.18
C THR A 1 -42.69 -8.18 -10.51
N GLU A 2 -41.68 -8.87 -11.04
CA GLU A 2 -40.31 -8.75 -10.51
C GLU A 2 -39.68 -7.44 -10.99
N PHE A 3 -39.28 -6.59 -10.05
CA PHE A 3 -38.58 -5.35 -10.31
C PHE A 3 -37.06 -5.60 -10.37
N LEU A 4 -36.59 -6.16 -11.49
CA LEU A 4 -35.15 -6.30 -11.75
C LEU A 4 -34.65 -5.12 -12.58
N SER A 5 -33.49 -4.59 -12.18
CA SER A 5 -32.80 -3.52 -12.92
C SER A 5 -32.32 -4.02 -14.30
N THR A 6 -32.24 -3.12 -15.27
CA THR A 6 -31.72 -3.41 -16.63
C THR A 6 -30.34 -4.07 -16.57
N THR A 7 -29.47 -3.62 -15.68
CA THR A 7 -28.13 -4.20 -15.49
C THR A 7 -28.20 -5.66 -15.05
N GLN A 8 -29.05 -6.00 -14.08
CA GLN A 8 -29.17 -7.37 -13.59
C GLN A 8 -29.77 -8.31 -14.63
N ARG A 9 -30.65 -7.81 -15.50
CA ARG A 9 -31.24 -8.60 -16.59
C ARG A 9 -30.24 -8.86 -17.71
N ASP A 10 -29.50 -7.83 -18.11
CA ASP A 10 -28.73 -7.86 -19.37
C ASP A 10 -27.25 -8.25 -19.16
N PHE A 11 -26.72 -8.11 -17.93
CA PHE A 11 -25.32 -8.41 -17.60
C PHE A 11 -25.18 -9.65 -16.69
N CYS A 12 -25.88 -10.72 -17.02
CA CYS A 12 -25.67 -12.05 -16.42
C CYS A 12 -24.89 -12.94 -17.39
N ALA A 13 -23.59 -12.69 -17.56
CA ALA A 13 -22.73 -13.55 -18.37
C ALA A 13 -22.65 -14.96 -17.74
N GLN A 14 -23.34 -15.93 -18.35
CA GLN A 14 -23.29 -17.32 -17.93
C GLN A 14 -21.91 -17.93 -18.27
N GLY A 15 -21.43 -18.86 -17.45
CA GLY A 15 -20.17 -19.58 -17.70
C GLY A 15 -18.93 -19.01 -17.01
N PHE A 16 -19.05 -17.91 -16.26
CA PHE A 16 -17.99 -17.52 -15.33
C PHE A 16 -17.93 -18.53 -14.17
N VAL A 17 -16.96 -19.43 -14.23
CA VAL A 17 -16.60 -20.30 -13.11
C VAL A 17 -15.39 -19.66 -12.43
N PRO A 18 -15.54 -19.05 -11.23
CA PRO A 18 -14.41 -18.50 -10.50
C PRO A 18 -13.44 -19.62 -10.11
N CYS A 19 -12.38 -19.80 -10.91
CA CYS A 19 -11.28 -20.68 -10.57
C CYS A 19 -10.27 -19.88 -9.74
N ARG A 20 -10.24 -20.10 -8.43
CA ARG A 20 -9.14 -19.60 -7.61
C ARG A 20 -7.89 -20.37 -7.99
N LEU A 21 -7.03 -19.76 -8.80
CA LEU A 21 -5.68 -20.27 -9.00
C LEU A 21 -5.02 -20.42 -7.63
N ARG A 22 -4.35 -21.55 -7.38
CA ARG A 22 -3.50 -21.69 -6.20
C ARG A 22 -2.41 -20.63 -6.30
N THR A 23 -2.55 -19.57 -5.51
CA THR A 23 -1.52 -18.56 -5.36
C THR A 23 -0.25 -19.25 -4.86
N ALA A 24 0.85 -19.13 -5.60
CA ALA A 24 2.12 -19.76 -5.23
C ALA A 24 2.71 -19.21 -3.91
N LYS A 25 2.20 -18.05 -3.45
CA LYS A 25 2.52 -17.40 -2.18
C LYS A 25 1.23 -16.86 -1.58
N ASP A 26 1.07 -17.05 -0.27
CA ASP A 26 0.02 -16.41 0.51
C ASP A 26 0.33 -14.91 0.58
N ARG A 27 -0.22 -14.16 -0.36
CA ARG A 27 -0.01 -12.72 -0.51
C ARG A 27 -1.27 -11.99 -0.10
N ASP A 28 -1.19 -11.25 1.00
CA ASP A 28 -2.31 -10.43 1.50
C ASP A 28 -2.01 -8.95 1.31
N TYR A 29 -2.79 -8.30 0.43
CA TYR A 29 -2.65 -6.89 0.11
C TYR A 29 -2.89 -5.95 1.32
N LYS A 30 -3.53 -6.44 2.39
CA LYS A 30 -3.77 -5.65 3.61
C LYS A 30 -2.55 -5.61 4.52
N THR A 31 -1.71 -6.63 4.46
CA THR A 31 -0.57 -6.81 5.37
C THR A 31 0.77 -6.65 4.68
N GLU A 32 0.86 -6.98 3.39
CA GLU A 32 2.05 -6.75 2.59
C GLU A 32 2.19 -5.31 2.14
N GLN A 33 3.44 -4.85 2.01
CA GLN A 33 3.74 -3.54 1.48
C GLN A 33 3.42 -3.47 -0.02
N ALA A 34 2.74 -2.39 -0.43
CA ALA A 34 2.39 -2.18 -1.82
C ALA A 34 3.65 -2.02 -2.69
N ILE A 35 3.67 -2.76 -3.81
CA ILE A 35 4.69 -2.60 -4.84
C ILE A 35 4.37 -1.33 -5.63
N THR A 36 5.21 -0.33 -5.44
CA THR A 36 5.15 0.99 -6.08
C THR A 36 6.52 1.37 -6.63
N PHE A 37 6.56 2.38 -7.51
CA PHE A 37 7.80 2.99 -7.98
C PHE A 37 8.76 3.31 -6.82
N TRP A 38 8.24 3.89 -5.73
CA TRP A 38 9.01 4.27 -4.55
C TRP A 38 9.61 3.05 -3.83
N SER A 39 8.81 2.00 -3.60
CA SER A 39 9.30 0.78 -2.95
C SER A 39 10.39 0.06 -3.75
N GLN A 40 10.41 0.24 -5.07
CA GLN A 40 11.40 -0.39 -5.95
C GLN A 40 12.69 0.44 -6.11
N ASN A 41 12.60 1.77 -5.95
CA ASN A 41 13.70 2.69 -6.27
C ASN A 41 14.28 3.41 -5.06
N TYR A 42 13.92 3.01 -3.84
CA TYR A 42 14.31 3.68 -2.60
C TYR A 42 15.84 3.86 -2.44
N GLN A 43 16.66 2.97 -3.01
CA GLN A 43 18.12 3.06 -2.97
C GLN A 43 18.71 4.03 -4.01
N LYS A 44 17.97 4.34 -5.09
CA LYS A 44 18.45 5.13 -6.22
C LYS A 44 17.88 6.55 -6.23
N VAL A 45 16.78 6.78 -5.51
CA VAL A 45 16.10 8.07 -5.51
C VAL A 45 16.87 9.10 -4.69
N GLN A 46 16.90 10.34 -5.17
CA GLN A 46 17.59 11.46 -4.54
C GLN A 46 16.58 12.49 -4.00
N GLY A 47 17.05 13.41 -3.15
CA GLY A 47 16.20 14.47 -2.59
C GLY A 47 15.22 14.02 -1.50
N VAL A 48 15.45 12.84 -0.91
CA VAL A 48 14.65 12.28 0.19
C VAL A 48 15.50 12.09 1.44
N THR A 49 14.84 12.02 2.60
CA THR A 49 15.51 11.67 3.86
C THR A 49 16.14 10.28 3.77
N PRO A 50 17.38 10.07 4.26
CA PRO A 50 18.03 8.77 4.24
C PRO A 50 17.22 7.68 4.95
N ILE A 51 17.21 6.50 4.33
CA ILE A 51 16.40 5.37 4.79
C ILE A 51 17.16 4.61 5.87
N ARG A 52 16.57 4.56 7.07
CA ARG A 52 17.10 3.77 8.19
C ARG A 52 16.48 2.39 8.32
N ASN A 53 15.22 2.24 7.88
CA ASN A 53 14.48 0.98 7.95
C ASN A 53 14.01 0.58 6.54
N PRO A 54 14.59 -0.48 5.93
CA PRO A 54 14.17 -0.96 4.61
C PRO A 54 12.71 -1.39 4.53
N ASN A 55 12.11 -1.81 5.64
CA ASN A 55 10.70 -2.22 5.69
C ASN A 55 9.74 -1.00 5.73
N ALA A 56 10.26 0.20 6.00
CA ALA A 56 9.49 1.44 6.06
C ALA A 56 10.31 2.62 5.50
N PRO A 57 10.65 2.61 4.20
CA PRO A 57 11.65 3.50 3.63
C PRO A 57 11.27 4.99 3.74
N PHE A 58 9.98 5.33 3.57
CA PHE A 58 9.52 6.72 3.56
C PHE A 58 8.78 7.12 4.85
N LYS A 59 9.16 6.55 6.00
CA LYS A 59 8.60 6.97 7.28
C LYS A 59 9.04 8.42 7.58
N LYS A 60 8.08 9.30 7.91
CA LYS A 60 8.37 10.68 8.29
C LYS A 60 9.37 10.72 9.45
N SER A 61 10.34 11.62 9.34
CA SER A 61 11.33 11.89 10.38
C SER A 61 11.36 13.39 10.63
N THR A 62 11.27 13.79 11.90
CA THR A 62 11.34 15.18 12.35
C THR A 62 12.66 15.48 13.05
N LEU A 63 13.64 14.56 13.02
CA LEU A 63 14.91 14.71 13.76
C LEU A 63 15.64 16.02 13.50
N PHE A 64 15.56 16.56 12.28
CA PHE A 64 16.19 17.84 11.91
C PHE A 64 15.29 19.05 12.18
N SER A 65 13.98 18.90 12.02
CA SER A 65 13.02 20.01 12.06
C SER A 65 12.29 20.17 13.39
N LYS A 66 12.52 19.28 14.35
CA LYS A 66 11.95 19.35 15.70
C LYS A 66 12.47 20.63 16.38
N PRO A 67 11.60 21.53 16.89
CA PRO A 67 12.02 22.74 17.58
C PRO A 67 12.95 22.43 18.76
N ILE A 68 13.95 23.28 19.00
CA ILE A 68 14.93 23.10 20.09
C ILE A 68 14.25 23.00 21.46
N SER A 69 13.18 23.76 21.67
CA SER A 69 12.40 23.72 22.92
C SER A 69 11.88 22.32 23.24
N GLU A 70 11.51 21.53 22.22
CA GLU A 70 11.00 20.17 22.41
C GLU A 70 12.14 19.13 22.56
N GLN A 71 13.41 19.53 22.43
CA GLN A 71 14.57 18.67 22.70
C GLN A 71 15.05 18.77 24.15
N LEU A 72 14.69 19.85 24.85
CA LEU A 72 15.15 20.13 26.22
C LEU A 72 14.38 19.34 27.30
N ASP A 73 13.18 18.85 26.99
CA ASP A 73 12.37 18.04 27.92
C ASP A 73 12.92 16.60 28.12
N ASP A 74 13.93 16.20 27.35
CA ASP A 74 14.58 14.88 27.44
C ASP A 74 15.88 14.90 28.30
N PHE A 75 16.21 16.01 28.96
CA PHE A 75 17.35 16.16 29.91
C PHE A 75 16.88 16.40 31.34
#